data_AF-A0A0C2H5P8-F1
#
_entry.id   AF-A0A0C2H5P8-F1
#
_cell.length_a   1.000
_cell.length_b   1.000
_cell.length_c   1.000
_cell.angle_alpha   90.00
_cell.angle_beta   90.00
_cell.angle_gamma   90.00
#
_symmetry.space_group_name_H-M   'P 1'
#
loop_
_entity.id
_entity.type
_entity.pdbx_description
1 polymer ?
#
loop_
_entity_poly.entity_id
_entity_poly.type
_entity_poly.pdbx_seq_one_letter_code
_entity_poly.pdbx_strand_id
1 'polypeptide(L)'
;MCPKKECCLAKNELLRGINGCKGKRLFNSKNSTTYRRLRKSWQIHYGTGYAAGFTGKDTIRFGDSGDRLAVGGVEFGQASNLDDSFQQILVACVNTEL
;
A
#
# COMPACT_ATOMS: atom_id res chain seq x y z
N MET A 1 -7.78 -9.42 -9.36
CA MET A 1 -8.52 -8.31 -10.01
C MET A 1 -8.06 -7.00 -9.38
N CYS A 2 -7.77 -5.96 -10.17
CA CYS A 2 -7.29 -4.63 -9.74
C CYS A 2 -8.51 -3.77 -9.36
N PRO A 3 -8.77 -3.50 -8.08
CA PRO A 3 -10.06 -2.97 -7.66
C PRO A 3 -10.20 -1.44 -7.84
N LYS A 4 -9.16 -0.74 -8.36
CA LYS A 4 -9.30 0.64 -8.87
C LYS A 4 -8.53 0.92 -10.16
N LYS A 5 -9.17 1.70 -11.04
CA LYS A 5 -8.61 2.22 -12.29
C LYS A 5 -7.34 3.04 -12.08
N GLU A 6 -7.26 3.82 -11.00
CA GLU A 6 -6.08 4.64 -10.69
C GLU A 6 -4.80 3.81 -10.50
N CYS A 7 -4.90 2.61 -9.95
CA CYS A 7 -3.76 1.67 -9.79
C CYS A 7 -3.42 0.92 -11.09
N CYS A 8 -4.18 1.16 -12.15
CA CYS A 8 -4.11 0.43 -13.41
C CYS A 8 -3.90 1.36 -14.62
N LEU A 9 -3.60 2.65 -14.39
CA LEU A 9 -3.16 3.57 -15.45
C LEU A 9 -1.68 3.34 -15.76
N ALA A 10 -1.41 2.21 -16.42
CA ALA A 10 -0.24 2.11 -17.28
C ALA A 10 -0.35 3.26 -18.30
N LYS A 11 0.61 4.19 -18.31
CA LYS A 11 0.69 5.26 -19.32
C LYS A 11 0.95 4.74 -20.74
N ASN A 12 1.07 3.42 -20.92
CA ASN A 12 1.44 2.76 -22.15
C ASN A 12 0.67 1.43 -22.28
N GLU A 13 0.03 1.15 -23.43
CA GLU A 13 -0.72 -0.11 -23.65
C GLU A 13 0.14 -1.37 -23.51
N LEU A 14 1.46 -1.25 -23.69
CA LEU A 14 2.44 -2.33 -23.51
C LEU A 14 2.69 -2.70 -22.03
N LEU A 15 2.35 -1.83 -21.08
CA LEU A 15 2.53 -2.05 -19.63
C LEU A 15 1.22 -2.48 -18.94
N ARG A 16 0.19 -2.79 -19.72
CA ARG A 16 -1.15 -3.19 -19.27
C ARG A 16 -1.06 -4.54 -18.55
N GLY A 17 -0.83 -4.50 -17.23
CA GLY A 17 -0.75 -5.70 -16.38
C GLY A 17 0.50 -5.78 -15.51
N ILE A 18 1.44 -4.83 -15.64
CA ILE A 18 2.49 -4.67 -14.64
C ILE A 18 1.97 -3.73 -13.56
N ASN A 19 1.88 -4.28 -12.35
CA ASN A 19 1.38 -3.60 -11.17
C ASN A 19 2.32 -4.03 -10.05
N GLY A 20 3.05 -3.08 -9.46
CA GLY A 20 3.95 -3.35 -8.34
C GLY A 20 3.27 -4.03 -7.15
N CYS A 21 1.94 -3.93 -7.02
CA CYS A 21 1.14 -4.61 -6.00
C CYS A 21 0.72 -6.03 -6.36
N LYS A 22 0.96 -6.52 -7.58
CA LYS A 22 0.63 -7.89 -8.00
C LYS A 22 1.42 -8.89 -7.15
N GLY A 23 0.71 -9.86 -6.56
CA GLY A 23 1.31 -10.90 -5.71
C GLY A 23 1.66 -10.42 -4.29
N LYS A 24 1.46 -9.15 -3.94
CA LYS A 24 1.68 -8.63 -2.58
C LYS A 24 0.40 -8.71 -1.75
N ARG A 25 0.54 -8.78 -0.43
CA ARG A 25 -0.59 -8.65 0.51
C ARG A 25 -1.08 -7.19 0.50
N LEU A 26 -2.37 -7.02 0.30
CA LEU A 26 -3.02 -5.70 0.29
C LEU A 26 -3.60 -5.38 1.66
N PHE A 27 -3.48 -4.11 2.08
CA PHE A 27 -4.16 -3.58 3.25
C PHE A 27 -5.59 -3.17 2.87
N ASN A 28 -6.58 -3.80 3.50
CA ASN A 28 -7.99 -3.43 3.36
C ASN A 28 -8.44 -2.61 4.58
N SER A 29 -8.56 -1.30 4.40
CA SER A 29 -8.97 -0.39 5.47
C SER A 29 -10.38 -0.66 6.00
N LYS A 30 -11.28 -1.25 5.19
CA LYS A 30 -12.66 -1.58 5.62
C LYS A 30 -12.68 -2.67 6.70
N ASN A 31 -11.63 -3.50 6.76
CA ASN A 31 -11.52 -4.60 7.73
C ASN A 31 -10.83 -4.17 9.04
N SER A 32 -10.45 -2.89 9.19
CA SER A 32 -9.83 -2.38 10.41
C SER A 32 -10.74 -1.38 11.10
N THR A 33 -11.09 -1.69 12.35
CA THR A 33 -11.93 -0.82 13.20
C THR A 33 -11.15 0.32 13.85
N THR A 34 -9.82 0.22 13.90
CA THR A 34 -8.94 1.27 14.45
C THR A 34 -8.35 2.17 13.37
N TYR A 35 -8.62 1.89 12.11
CA TYR A 35 -8.11 2.65 10.99
C TYR A 35 -8.80 4.02 10.84
N ARG A 36 -7.99 5.04 10.56
CA ARG A 36 -8.45 6.37 10.14
C ARG A 36 -7.64 6.87 8.95
N ARG A 37 -8.32 7.21 7.86
CA ARG A 37 -7.69 7.84 6.70
C ARG A 37 -7.21 9.25 7.03
N LEU A 38 -5.98 9.58 6.64
CA LEU A 38 -5.48 10.96 6.67
C LEU A 38 -5.53 11.57 5.27
N ARG A 39 -5.63 12.91 5.19
CA ARG A 39 -5.62 13.67 3.94
C ARG A 39 -4.21 14.14 3.53
N LYS A 40 -3.19 13.34 3.85
CA LYS A 40 -1.79 13.65 3.59
C LYS A 40 -1.20 12.65 2.61
N SER A 41 -0.62 13.16 1.53
CA SER A 41 0.11 12.37 0.54
C SER A 41 1.52 12.03 1.03
N TRP A 42 2.10 10.98 0.46
CA TRP A 42 3.51 10.63 0.64
C TRP A 42 4.08 10.10 -0.68
N GLN A 43 5.39 10.25 -0.83
CA GLN A 43 6.15 9.68 -1.93
C GLN A 43 7.56 9.33 -1.44
N ILE A 44 8.17 8.31 -2.02
CA ILE A 44 9.56 7.93 -1.79
C ILE A 44 10.22 7.50 -3.08
N HIS A 45 11.50 7.81 -3.19
CA HIS A 45 12.41 7.21 -4.15
C HIS A 45 13.46 6.41 -3.37
N TYR A 46 13.65 5.15 -3.73
CA TYR A 46 14.68 4.30 -3.13
C TYR A 46 15.43 3.55 -4.21
N GLY A 47 16.72 3.88 -4.38
CA GLY A 47 17.50 3.42 -5.52
C GLY A 47 16.85 3.82 -6.84
N THR A 48 16.52 2.85 -7.68
CA THR A 48 15.82 3.04 -8.95
C THR A 48 14.30 3.06 -8.84
N GLY A 49 13.74 2.74 -7.67
CA GLY A 49 12.30 2.58 -7.52
C GLY A 49 11.57 3.82 -7.03
N TYR A 50 10.29 3.92 -7.43
CA TYR A 50 9.32 4.90 -6.93
C TYR A 50 8.07 4.28 -6.27
N ALA A 51 7.63 4.85 -5.14
CA ALA A 51 6.35 4.52 -4.53
C ALA A 51 5.66 5.78 -3.98
N ALA A 52 4.33 5.84 -4.10
CA ALA A 52 3.55 6.96 -3.59
C ALA A 52 2.12 6.57 -3.21
N GLY A 53 1.50 7.44 -2.42
CA GLY A 53 0.09 7.34 -2.09
C GLY A 53 -0.34 8.31 -1.02
N PHE A 54 -1.11 7.82 -0.06
CA PHE A 54 -1.65 8.61 1.04
C PHE A 54 -1.37 7.94 2.38
N THR A 55 -1.54 8.67 3.46
CA THR A 55 -1.29 8.17 4.82
C THR A 55 -2.59 7.79 5.52
N GLY A 56 -2.48 6.88 6.48
CA GLY A 56 -3.54 6.54 7.42
C GLY A 56 -2.95 6.34 8.82
N LYS A 57 -3.81 6.37 9.85
CA LYS A 57 -3.45 5.92 11.19
C LYS A 57 -4.14 4.61 11.49
N ASP A 58 -3.42 3.67 12.10
CA ASP A 58 -4.01 2.41 12.56
C ASP A 58 -3.18 1.83 13.73
N THR A 59 -3.65 0.71 14.26
CA THR A 59 -2.90 -0.11 15.20
C THR A 59 -2.00 -1.07 14.43
N ILE A 60 -0.69 -0.90 14.55
CA ILE A 60 0.31 -1.79 13.95
C ILE A 60 0.75 -2.82 14.99
N ARG A 61 0.91 -4.07 14.56
CA ARG A 61 1.33 -5.19 15.43
C ARG A 61 2.67 -5.73 14.93
N PHE A 62 3.66 -5.77 15.81
CA PHE A 62 4.98 -6.33 15.53
C PHE A 62 5.10 -7.75 16.10
N GLY A 63 5.66 -8.67 15.32
CA GLY A 63 5.85 -10.08 15.70
C GLY A 63 5.08 -11.08 14.83
N ASP A 64 5.61 -12.31 14.72
CA ASP A 64 5.16 -13.29 13.72
C ASP A 64 3.89 -14.07 14.14
N SER A 65 3.72 -14.43 15.42
CA SER A 65 2.45 -14.97 15.98
C SER A 65 2.45 -14.89 17.51
N GLY A 66 1.30 -15.11 18.17
CA GLY A 66 1.19 -15.05 19.64
C GLY A 66 1.11 -13.63 20.19
N ASP A 67 1.89 -13.35 21.24
CA ASP A 67 1.95 -12.04 21.90
C ASP A 67 2.66 -11.01 21.01
N ARG A 68 1.86 -10.28 20.23
CA ARG A 68 2.34 -9.22 19.35
C ARG A 68 2.33 -7.88 20.08
N LEU A 69 3.40 -7.09 19.92
CA LEU A 69 3.42 -5.71 20.39
C LEU A 69 2.49 -4.87 19.53
N ALA A 70 1.38 -4.41 20.12
CA ALA A 70 0.42 -3.53 19.47
C ALA A 70 0.75 -2.06 19.78
N VAL A 71 0.97 -1.26 18.73
CA VAL A 71 1.20 0.18 18.83
C VAL A 71 0.04 0.90 18.13
N GLY A 72 -0.75 1.64 18.90
CA GLY A 72 -1.93 2.37 18.41
C GLY A 72 -1.58 3.72 17.79
N GLY A 73 -2.40 4.17 16.84
CA GLY A 73 -2.32 5.53 16.29
C GLY A 73 -1.10 5.80 15.40
N VAL A 74 -0.42 4.75 14.93
CA VAL A 74 0.76 4.84 14.08
C VAL A 74 0.35 5.34 12.71
N GLU A 75 0.98 6.41 12.24
CA GLU A 75 0.84 6.88 10.86
C GLU A 75 1.68 6.01 9.93
N PHE A 76 1.07 5.49 8.86
CA PHE A 76 1.75 4.67 7.87
C PHE A 76 1.31 5.02 6.45
N GLY A 77 2.23 4.78 5.50
CA GLY A 77 2.01 4.98 4.08
C GLY A 77 1.20 3.84 3.47
N GLN A 78 0.14 4.23 2.77
CA GLN A 78 -0.69 3.36 1.94
C GLN A 78 -0.35 3.64 0.47
N ALA A 79 0.23 2.67 -0.22
CA ALA A 79 0.66 2.82 -1.60
C ALA A 79 -0.53 2.65 -2.55
N SER A 80 -0.80 3.70 -3.33
CA SER A 80 -1.71 3.65 -4.47
C SER A 80 -0.97 3.63 -5.81
N ASN A 81 0.33 3.94 -5.79
CA ASN A 81 1.24 3.89 -6.93
C ASN A 81 2.51 3.18 -6.47
N LEU A 82 2.91 2.15 -7.20
CA LEU A 82 4.12 1.37 -6.90
C LEU A 82 4.75 0.94 -8.21
N ASP A 83 6.00 1.34 -8.40
CA ASP A 83 6.79 0.98 -9.57
C ASP A 83 7.20 -0.49 -9.55
N ASP A 84 7.48 -1.07 -10.72
CA ASP A 84 7.74 -2.50 -10.88
C ASP A 84 9.07 -2.94 -10.23
N SER A 85 9.98 -2.00 -10.07
CA SER A 85 11.23 -2.14 -9.32
C SER A 85 11.02 -2.54 -7.85
N PHE A 86 9.83 -2.34 -7.28
CA PHE A 86 9.49 -2.74 -5.91
C PHE A 86 8.97 -4.19 -5.77
N GLN A 87 9.11 -5.06 -6.79
CA GLN A 87 8.70 -6.46 -6.70
C GLN A 87 9.26 -7.20 -5.47
N GLN A 88 10.49 -6.92 -5.05
CA GLN A 88 11.16 -7.58 -3.92
C GLN A 88 11.05 -6.84 -2.57
N ILE A 89 10.61 -5.58 -2.56
CA ILE A 89 10.48 -4.78 -1.33
C ILE A 89 9.04 -4.82 -0.81
N LEU A 90 8.89 -4.89 0.52
CA LEU A 90 7.57 -4.90 1.17
C LEU A 90 7.03 -3.47 1.30
N VAL A 91 6.14 -3.08 0.39
CA VAL A 91 5.33 -1.85 0.49
C VAL A 91 3.87 -2.23 0.67
N ALA A 92 3.19 -1.65 1.66
CA ALA A 92 1.78 -1.90 1.93
C ALA A 92 0.89 -1.25 0.85
N CYS A 93 0.42 -2.05 -0.09
CA CYS A 93 -0.51 -1.63 -1.12
C CYS A 93 -1.95 -1.59 -0.60
N VAL A 94 -2.75 -0.64 -1.07
CA VAL A 94 -4.16 -0.52 -0.63
C VAL A 94 -5.06 -1.44 -1.45
N ASN A 95 -5.95 -2.15 -0.77
CA ASN A 95 -7.13 -2.72 -1.42
C ASN A 95 -8.23 -1.67 -1.46
N THR A 96 -8.37 -1.00 -2.60
CA THR A 96 -9.45 -0.04 -2.80
C THR A 96 -10.61 -0.72 -3.50
N GLU A 97 -11.48 -1.39 -2.77
CA GLU A 97 -12.82 -1.68 -3.30
C GLU A 97 -13.65 -0.40 -3.14
N LEU A 98 -14.02 0.22 -4.27
CA LEU A 98 -15.22 1.05 -4.31
C LEU A 98 -16.41 0.12 -4.09
#